data_AF-A0A965AQY1-F1
#
_entry.id   AF-A0A965AQY1-F1
#
_cell.length_a   1.000
_cell.length_b   1.000
_cell.length_c   1.000
_cell.angle_alpha   90.00
_cell.angle_beta   90.00
_cell.angle_gamma   90.00
#
_symmetry.space_group_name_H-M   'P 1'
#
loop_
_entity.id
_entity.type
_entity.pdbx_description
1 polymer ?
#
loop_
_entity_poly.entity_id
_entity_poly.type
_entity_poly.pdbx_seq_one_letter_code
_entity_poly.pdbx_strand_id
1 'polypeptide(L)'
;MLPDRRFGGVTMLRQGESLAESLEVWKGLPTLDGANRLPRLLPMAKPLAETADHVPLLVAREYGLGRVLAFAADSTWRWAMQGAADAHRRFWRQLVLWLARRDDADGETLWLKLARRRISVGSPLVFDAGITRPDGTLVEEIPLSAQVMNPAGRSLPLRLIRKGEAFTGAVPACGEPGDWKVIVRSGPDAEEQSARFTVYRQDLELANPRANGLLMSQIASATTGGTRLPEELPGIFDDLAERPAEYATVEQWSFSIWDNWFLLLLLTGCLSMEWFLRKRWGLV
;
A
#
# COMPACT_ATOMS: atom_id res chain seq x y z
N MET A 1 -17.20 -41.98 -0.89
CA MET A 1 -16.17 -40.92 -0.79
C MET A 1 -15.27 -41.31 0.36
N LEU A 2 -13.97 -41.46 0.11
CA LEU A 2 -13.01 -41.77 1.18
C LEU A 2 -11.92 -40.69 1.21
N PRO A 3 -11.47 -40.27 2.41
CA PRO A 3 -10.30 -39.40 2.53
C PRO A 3 -9.07 -40.04 1.86
N ASP A 4 -8.30 -39.23 1.14
CA ASP A 4 -7.05 -39.67 0.55
C ASP A 4 -6.03 -40.07 1.64
N ARG A 5 -5.20 -41.07 1.39
CA ARG A 5 -4.24 -41.55 2.42
C ARG A 5 -3.09 -40.59 2.67
N ARG A 6 -2.74 -39.74 1.71
CA ARG A 6 -1.61 -38.79 1.79
C ARG A 6 -2.05 -37.44 2.33
N PHE A 7 -3.27 -37.02 2.02
CA PHE A 7 -3.79 -35.68 2.36
C PHE A 7 -5.07 -35.69 3.20
N GLY A 8 -5.68 -36.86 3.45
CA GLY A 8 -6.92 -36.99 4.23
C GLY A 8 -6.73 -36.94 5.75
N GLY A 9 -5.49 -36.84 6.23
CA GLY A 9 -5.17 -36.53 7.63
C GLY A 9 -5.36 -35.05 8.01
N VAL A 10 -5.80 -34.21 7.06
CA VAL A 10 -6.09 -32.80 7.33
C VAL A 10 -7.35 -32.70 8.20
N THR A 11 -7.31 -31.80 9.20
CA THR A 11 -8.35 -31.56 10.21
C THR A 11 -9.77 -31.49 9.65
N MET A 12 -9.93 -31.05 8.39
CA MET A 12 -11.23 -30.84 7.76
C MET A 12 -12.01 -32.13 7.37
N LEU A 13 -11.36 -33.30 7.30
CA LEU A 13 -12.01 -34.58 7.00
C LEU A 13 -12.15 -35.49 8.23
N ARG A 14 -11.79 -34.99 9.41
CA ARG A 14 -11.81 -35.76 10.65
C ARG A 14 -13.24 -35.87 11.19
N GLN A 15 -13.76 -37.09 11.33
CA GLN A 15 -15.11 -37.34 11.84
C GLN A 15 -15.13 -37.90 13.27
N GLY A 16 -14.01 -38.48 13.73
CA GLY A 16 -13.82 -39.07 15.06
C GLY A 16 -12.49 -38.69 15.71
N GLU A 17 -12.21 -39.26 16.89
CA GLU A 17 -11.01 -38.94 17.68
C GLU A 17 -9.76 -39.54 17.07
N SER A 18 -9.87 -40.69 16.41
CA SER A 18 -8.75 -41.30 15.67
C SER A 18 -8.97 -41.27 14.16
N LEU A 19 -7.88 -41.43 13.40
CA LEU A 19 -7.95 -41.58 11.94
C LEU A 19 -8.74 -42.86 11.56
N ALA A 20 -8.56 -43.94 12.32
CA ALA A 20 -9.25 -45.20 12.09
C ALA A 20 -10.76 -45.06 12.30
N GLU A 21 -11.18 -44.43 13.40
CA GLU A 21 -12.58 -44.14 13.68
C GLU A 21 -13.20 -43.21 12.62
N SER A 22 -12.47 -42.18 12.21
CA SER A 22 -12.91 -41.28 11.13
C SER A 22 -13.15 -42.05 9.83
N LEU A 23 -12.25 -42.96 9.47
CA LEU A 23 -12.40 -43.80 8.27
C LEU A 23 -13.61 -44.73 8.36
N GLU A 24 -13.89 -45.32 9.52
CA GLU A 24 -15.08 -46.15 9.71
C GLU A 24 -16.37 -45.33 9.57
N VAL A 25 -16.40 -44.10 10.10
CA VAL A 25 -17.53 -43.18 9.86
C VAL A 25 -17.70 -42.91 8.36
N TRP A 26 -16.61 -42.60 7.64
CA TRP A 26 -16.66 -42.33 6.20
C TRP A 26 -17.16 -43.54 5.38
N LYS A 27 -16.79 -44.76 5.76
CA LYS A 27 -17.28 -45.99 5.12
C LYS A 27 -18.76 -46.25 5.42
N GLY A 28 -19.23 -45.88 6.61
CA GLY A 28 -20.62 -46.04 7.03
C GLY A 28 -21.58 -45.00 6.45
N LEU A 29 -21.08 -43.95 5.80
CA LEU A 29 -21.94 -42.93 5.18
C LEU A 29 -22.65 -43.48 3.94
N PRO A 30 -23.91 -43.07 3.71
CA PRO A 30 -24.61 -43.36 2.47
C PRO A 30 -23.80 -42.95 1.23
N THR A 31 -23.88 -43.76 0.18
CA THR A 31 -23.26 -43.44 -1.09
C THR A 31 -23.89 -42.18 -1.69
N LEU A 32 -23.03 -41.38 -2.31
CA LEU A 32 -23.44 -40.20 -3.09
C LEU A 32 -24.01 -40.68 -4.44
N ASP A 33 -25.00 -39.96 -4.96
CA ASP A 33 -25.68 -40.32 -6.22
C ASP A 33 -24.76 -40.23 -7.44
N GLY A 34 -23.81 -39.31 -7.39
CA GLY A 34 -22.88 -39.05 -8.47
C GLY A 34 -21.90 -37.96 -8.11
N ALA A 35 -20.96 -37.73 -9.03
CA ALA A 35 -20.02 -36.63 -8.96
C ALA A 35 -19.62 -36.18 -10.36
N ASN A 36 -19.36 -34.88 -10.50
CA ASN A 36 -18.80 -34.32 -11.70
C ASN A 36 -17.36 -34.81 -11.91
N ARG A 37 -17.02 -35.20 -13.14
CA ARG A 37 -15.63 -35.55 -13.46
C ARG A 37 -14.79 -34.29 -13.50
N LEU A 38 -13.90 -34.14 -12.53
CA LEU A 38 -12.94 -33.04 -12.52
C LEU A 38 -11.93 -33.24 -13.67
N PRO A 39 -11.58 -32.18 -14.41
CA PRO A 39 -10.52 -32.23 -15.41
C PRO A 39 -9.17 -32.48 -14.73
N ARG A 40 -8.10 -32.60 -15.54
CA ARG A 40 -6.74 -32.76 -15.02
C ARG A 40 -6.45 -31.72 -13.94
N LEU A 41 -6.05 -32.20 -12.76
CA LEU A 41 -5.74 -31.34 -11.62
C LEU A 41 -4.55 -30.43 -11.95
N LEU A 42 -4.67 -29.16 -11.59
CA LEU A 42 -3.60 -28.17 -11.74
C LEU A 42 -2.40 -28.55 -10.84
N PRO A 43 -1.18 -28.09 -11.18
CA PRO A 43 -0.04 -28.23 -10.28
C PRO A 43 -0.36 -27.67 -8.89
N MET A 44 0.09 -28.38 -7.84
CA MET A 44 -0.14 -28.07 -6.43
C MET A 44 -1.60 -28.20 -5.93
N ALA A 45 -2.54 -28.66 -6.76
CA ALA A 45 -3.84 -29.10 -6.28
C ALA A 45 -3.69 -30.45 -5.55
N LYS A 46 -4.26 -30.55 -4.35
CA LYS A 46 -4.20 -31.75 -3.50
C LYS A 46 -5.57 -32.42 -3.49
N PRO A 47 -5.70 -33.68 -3.96
CA PRO A 47 -6.91 -34.46 -3.77
C PRO A 47 -7.02 -34.80 -2.28
N LEU A 48 -8.12 -34.41 -1.66
CA LEU A 48 -8.40 -34.65 -0.25
C LEU A 48 -9.31 -35.85 -0.04
N ALA A 49 -10.20 -36.11 -1.00
CA ALA A 49 -11.04 -37.29 -1.00
C ALA A 49 -11.26 -37.81 -2.41
N GLU A 50 -11.33 -39.13 -2.54
CA GLU A 50 -11.41 -39.84 -3.81
C GLU A 50 -12.53 -40.90 -3.78
N THR A 51 -12.90 -41.40 -4.95
CA THR A 51 -13.67 -42.64 -5.09
C THR A 51 -12.79 -43.87 -4.83
N ALA A 52 -13.39 -45.05 -4.76
CA ALA A 52 -12.64 -46.31 -4.69
C ALA A 52 -11.72 -46.52 -5.90
N ASP A 53 -12.08 -45.96 -7.07
CA ASP A 53 -11.31 -46.01 -8.32
C ASP A 53 -10.34 -44.83 -8.47
N HIS A 54 -9.96 -44.16 -7.37
CA HIS A 54 -9.01 -43.03 -7.36
C HIS A 54 -9.43 -41.81 -8.20
N VAL A 55 -10.74 -41.61 -8.38
CA VAL A 55 -11.26 -40.40 -9.02
C VAL A 55 -11.41 -39.30 -7.96
N PRO A 56 -10.81 -38.11 -8.15
CA PRO A 56 -10.86 -37.05 -7.16
C PRO A 56 -12.28 -36.49 -7.02
N LEU A 57 -12.77 -36.45 -5.78
CA LEU A 57 -14.08 -35.90 -5.43
C LEU A 57 -13.98 -34.56 -4.71
N LEU A 58 -12.95 -34.40 -3.88
CA LEU A 58 -12.70 -33.19 -3.11
C LEU A 58 -11.26 -32.78 -3.35
N VAL A 59 -11.05 -31.58 -3.88
CA VAL A 59 -9.73 -31.07 -4.22
C VAL A 59 -9.54 -29.71 -3.58
N ALA A 60 -8.40 -29.53 -2.91
CA ALA A 60 -8.00 -28.25 -2.36
C ALA A 60 -6.78 -27.69 -3.07
N ARG A 61 -6.71 -26.37 -3.16
CA ARG A 61 -5.54 -25.64 -3.65
C ARG A 61 -5.42 -24.32 -2.91
N GLU A 62 -4.20 -23.91 -2.65
CA GLU A 62 -3.91 -22.56 -2.17
C GLU A 62 -3.56 -21.67 -3.36
N TYR A 63 -4.14 -20.47 -3.39
CA TYR A 63 -3.88 -19.48 -4.43
C TYR A 63 -3.62 -18.12 -3.79
N GLY A 64 -2.36 -17.68 -3.84
CA GLY A 64 -1.92 -16.50 -3.08
C GLY A 64 -2.10 -16.72 -1.58
N LEU A 65 -2.89 -15.88 -0.94
CA LEU A 65 -3.21 -15.96 0.50
C LEU A 65 -4.53 -16.70 0.80
N GLY A 66 -5.26 -17.13 -0.25
CA GLY A 66 -6.58 -17.76 -0.13
C GLY A 66 -6.54 -19.27 -0.30
N ARG A 67 -7.51 -19.95 0.31
CA ARG A 67 -7.80 -21.36 0.11
C ARG A 67 -8.98 -21.52 -0.84
N VAL A 68 -8.83 -22.40 -1.82
CA VAL A 68 -9.86 -22.73 -2.81
C VAL A 68 -10.13 -24.23 -2.74
N LEU A 69 -11.39 -24.60 -2.77
CA LEU A 69 -11.82 -25.98 -2.71
C LEU A 69 -12.87 -26.24 -3.78
N ALA A 70 -12.70 -27.36 -4.48
CA ALA A 70 -13.65 -27.88 -5.44
C ALA A 70 -14.19 -29.22 -4.91
N PHE A 71 -15.50 -29.29 -4.73
CA PHE A 71 -16.20 -30.52 -4.35
C PHE A 71 -17.10 -30.94 -5.50
N ALA A 72 -16.86 -32.16 -6.01
CA ALA A 72 -17.44 -32.65 -7.24
C ALA A 72 -18.85 -33.24 -7.08
N ALA A 73 -19.28 -33.52 -5.85
CA ALA A 73 -20.56 -34.13 -5.56
C ALA A 73 -21.54 -33.12 -4.93
N ASP A 74 -22.83 -33.32 -5.18
CA ASP A 74 -23.94 -32.45 -4.77
C ASP A 74 -24.98 -33.14 -3.87
N SER A 75 -24.84 -34.46 -3.67
CA SER A 75 -25.83 -35.30 -2.98
C SER A 75 -25.54 -35.55 -1.49
N THR A 76 -24.75 -34.67 -0.84
CA THR A 76 -24.42 -34.80 0.60
C THR A 76 -25.63 -34.66 1.51
N TRP A 77 -26.72 -34.05 1.05
CA TRP A 77 -28.00 -33.97 1.76
C TRP A 77 -28.56 -35.36 2.15
N ARG A 78 -28.21 -36.42 1.41
CA ARG A 78 -28.60 -37.80 1.73
C ARG A 78 -28.04 -38.26 3.06
N TRP A 79 -26.83 -37.83 3.41
CA TRP A 79 -26.24 -38.13 4.72
C TRP A 79 -27.11 -37.57 5.84
N ALA A 80 -27.67 -36.37 5.67
CA ALA A 80 -28.58 -35.80 6.63
C ALA A 80 -29.92 -36.54 6.72
N MET A 81 -30.46 -37.01 5.59
CA MET A 81 -31.75 -37.70 5.54
C MET A 81 -31.68 -39.18 5.97
N GLN A 82 -30.53 -39.84 5.82
CA GLN A 82 -30.37 -41.28 6.03
C GLN A 82 -29.57 -41.60 7.31
N GLY A 83 -29.80 -40.82 8.37
CA GLY A 83 -29.30 -41.14 9.73
C GLY A 83 -27.87 -40.67 10.05
N ALA A 84 -27.19 -39.96 9.15
CA ALA A 84 -25.83 -39.44 9.36
C ALA A 84 -25.76 -37.89 9.42
N ALA A 85 -26.80 -37.26 9.97
CA ALA A 85 -26.93 -35.80 10.03
C ALA A 85 -25.82 -35.09 10.81
N ASP A 86 -25.29 -35.71 11.86
CA ASP A 86 -24.17 -35.15 12.62
C ASP A 86 -22.88 -35.14 11.80
N ALA A 87 -22.57 -36.22 11.08
CA ALA A 87 -21.41 -36.30 10.19
C ALA A 87 -21.50 -35.29 9.04
N HIS A 88 -22.70 -35.11 8.47
CA HIS A 88 -22.98 -34.07 7.47
C HIS A 88 -22.73 -32.66 8.02
N ARG A 89 -23.27 -32.34 9.21
CA ARG A 89 -23.05 -31.04 9.87
C ARG A 89 -21.58 -30.79 10.20
N ARG A 90 -20.86 -31.81 10.69
CA ARG A 90 -19.43 -31.73 10.99
C ARG A 90 -18.61 -31.47 9.73
N PHE A 91 -18.86 -32.24 8.67
CA PHE A 91 -18.18 -32.08 7.38
C PHE A 91 -18.28 -30.65 6.85
N TRP A 92 -19.50 -30.11 6.70
CA TRP A 92 -19.68 -28.75 6.16
C TRP A 92 -19.12 -27.67 7.08
N ARG A 93 -19.27 -27.83 8.40
CA ARG A 93 -18.69 -26.90 9.38
C ARG A 93 -17.16 -26.85 9.24
N GLN A 94 -16.52 -28.01 9.21
CA GLN A 94 -15.07 -28.13 9.08
C GLN A 94 -14.57 -27.57 7.74
N LEU A 95 -15.29 -27.82 6.65
CA LEU A 95 -15.03 -27.26 5.33
C LEU A 95 -15.03 -25.71 5.34
N VAL A 96 -16.08 -25.12 5.93
CA VAL A 96 -16.21 -23.66 6.02
C VAL A 96 -15.14 -23.07 6.94
N LEU A 97 -14.86 -23.70 8.08
CA LEU A 97 -13.80 -23.25 8.98
C LEU A 97 -12.41 -23.32 8.33
N TRP A 98 -12.13 -24.39 7.58
CA TRP A 98 -10.88 -24.56 6.83
C TRP A 98 -10.72 -23.50 5.74
N LEU A 99 -11.80 -23.22 4.98
CA LEU A 99 -11.81 -22.14 3.98
C LEU A 99 -11.61 -20.76 4.61
N ALA A 100 -12.11 -20.57 5.83
CA ALA A 100 -11.96 -19.36 6.62
C ALA A 100 -10.62 -19.28 7.40
N ARG A 101 -9.74 -20.28 7.28
CA ARG A 101 -8.47 -20.41 8.03
C ARG A 101 -8.64 -20.37 9.56
N ARG A 102 -9.79 -20.82 10.06
CA ARG A 102 -10.05 -20.90 11.51
C ARG A 102 -9.56 -22.20 12.14
N ASP A 103 -9.13 -23.16 11.34
CA ASP A 103 -8.35 -24.32 11.75
C ASP A 103 -6.88 -23.99 12.07
N ASP A 104 -6.36 -22.88 11.53
CA ASP A 104 -5.04 -22.34 11.89
C ASP A 104 -5.06 -21.71 13.30
N ALA A 105 -6.24 -21.60 13.94
CA ALA A 105 -6.43 -20.97 15.25
C ALA A 105 -5.94 -21.83 16.42
N ASP A 106 -5.29 -22.99 16.18
CA ASP A 106 -4.60 -23.77 17.23
C ASP A 106 -3.16 -23.25 17.49
N GLY A 107 -2.68 -22.26 16.74
CA GLY A 107 -1.36 -21.63 16.91
C GLY A 107 -1.40 -20.12 17.23
N GLU A 108 -0.27 -19.58 17.71
CA GLU A 108 -0.05 -18.14 17.83
C GLU A 108 -0.07 -17.50 16.43
N THR A 109 -1.04 -16.65 16.12
CA THR A 109 -1.17 -16.04 14.79
C THR A 109 -0.61 -14.62 14.79
N LEU A 110 0.40 -14.37 13.95
CA LEU A 110 0.85 -13.01 13.65
C LEU A 110 -0.18 -12.26 12.79
N TRP A 111 -0.72 -11.16 13.32
CA TRP A 111 -1.65 -10.28 12.60
C TRP A 111 -1.02 -8.93 12.28
N LEU A 112 -1.48 -8.33 11.17
CA LEU A 112 -1.07 -7.01 10.69
C LEU A 112 -2.30 -6.25 10.20
N LYS A 113 -2.56 -5.08 10.77
CA LYS A 113 -3.69 -4.22 10.43
C LYS A 113 -3.21 -2.85 10.00
N LEU A 114 -3.51 -2.48 8.76
CA LEU A 114 -3.25 -1.14 8.25
C LEU A 114 -4.42 -0.21 8.61
N ALA A 115 -4.13 1.03 9.03
CA ALA A 115 -5.17 2.02 9.29
C ALA A 115 -5.97 2.38 8.02
N ARG A 116 -5.30 2.39 6.87
CA ARG A 116 -5.90 2.63 5.53
C ARG A 116 -5.19 1.77 4.50
N ARG A 117 -5.91 1.35 3.45
CA ARG A 117 -5.34 0.59 2.32
C ARG A 117 -5.00 1.47 1.11
N ARG A 118 -5.42 2.73 1.11
CA ARG A 118 -5.14 3.72 0.06
C ARG A 118 -4.74 5.03 0.71
N ILE A 119 -3.61 5.59 0.31
CA ILE A 119 -3.10 6.87 0.82
C ILE A 119 -2.59 7.74 -0.33
N SER A 120 -2.60 9.05 -0.15
CA SER A 120 -1.99 10.01 -1.07
C SER A 120 -0.46 10.03 -0.90
N VAL A 121 0.25 10.37 -1.97
CA VAL A 121 1.69 10.66 -1.92
C VAL A 121 1.98 11.68 -0.80
N GLY A 122 3.07 11.45 -0.05
CA GLY A 122 3.49 12.31 1.05
C GLY A 122 2.74 12.11 2.38
N SER A 123 1.67 11.28 2.41
CA SER A 123 0.95 10.99 3.65
C SER A 123 1.58 9.81 4.40
N PRO A 124 1.72 9.87 5.74
CA PRO A 124 2.18 8.74 6.54
C PRO A 124 1.11 7.66 6.64
N LEU A 125 1.52 6.39 6.75
CA LEU A 125 0.63 5.27 7.01
C LEU A 125 0.95 4.65 8.37
N VAL A 126 -0.04 4.63 9.26
CA VAL A 126 0.04 3.93 10.54
C VAL A 126 -0.50 2.51 10.38
N PHE A 127 0.15 1.55 11.04
CA PHE A 127 -0.30 0.17 11.13
C PHE A 127 -0.06 -0.38 12.54
N ASP A 128 -0.87 -1.36 12.90
CA ASP A 128 -0.74 -2.12 14.14
C ASP A 128 -0.42 -3.57 13.80
N ALA A 129 0.41 -4.20 14.63
CA ALA A 129 0.77 -5.60 14.54
C ALA A 129 0.88 -6.21 15.93
N GLY A 130 0.63 -7.51 16.02
CA GLY A 130 0.69 -8.25 17.26
C GLY A 130 0.62 -9.74 17.01
N ILE A 131 0.89 -10.51 18.06
CA ILE A 131 0.77 -11.97 18.05
C ILE A 131 -0.38 -12.32 18.98
N THR A 132 -1.32 -13.11 18.51
CA THR A 132 -2.49 -13.51 19.29
C THR A 132 -2.49 -15.04 19.46
N ARG A 133 -2.67 -15.49 20.69
CA ARG A 133 -2.83 -16.91 21.04
C ARG A 133 -4.22 -17.42 20.57
N PRO A 134 -4.43 -18.74 20.42
CA PRO A 134 -5.75 -19.34 20.12
C PRO A 134 -6.94 -18.83 20.94
N ASP A 135 -6.71 -18.37 22.17
CA ASP A 135 -7.72 -17.82 23.09
C ASP A 135 -8.05 -16.33 22.84
N GLY A 136 -7.38 -15.68 21.88
CA GLY A 136 -7.56 -14.27 21.57
C GLY A 136 -6.71 -13.32 22.41
N THR A 137 -5.89 -13.83 23.34
CA THR A 137 -4.98 -13.02 24.16
C THR A 137 -3.72 -12.64 23.38
N LEU A 138 -3.25 -11.41 23.57
CA LEU A 138 -2.03 -10.92 22.95
C LEU A 138 -0.80 -11.43 23.71
N VAL A 139 0.23 -11.86 22.97
CA VAL A 139 1.49 -12.37 23.54
C VAL A 139 2.51 -11.23 23.64
N GLU A 140 3.07 -11.04 24.83
CA GLU A 140 3.92 -9.86 25.14
C GLU A 140 5.40 -9.99 24.77
N GLU A 141 5.95 -11.21 24.67
CA GLU A 141 7.40 -11.43 24.80
C GLU A 141 8.17 -11.56 23.48
N ILE A 142 7.50 -11.53 22.33
CA ILE A 142 8.17 -11.80 21.05
C ILE A 142 8.51 -10.48 20.33
N PRO A 143 9.81 -10.20 20.10
CA PRO A 143 10.20 -9.01 19.35
C PRO A 143 9.73 -9.11 17.90
N LEU A 144 8.96 -8.11 17.46
CA LEU A 144 8.55 -7.96 16.07
C LEU A 144 9.53 -7.06 15.32
N SER A 145 9.80 -7.43 14.07
CA SER A 145 10.50 -6.58 13.11
C SER A 145 9.55 -6.23 11.97
N ALA A 146 9.60 -4.98 11.49
CA ALA A 146 8.78 -4.54 10.38
C ALA A 146 9.66 -3.94 9.27
N GLN A 147 9.29 -4.19 8.03
CA GLN A 147 9.91 -3.61 6.85
C GLN A 147 8.82 -3.16 5.88
N VAL A 148 9.08 -2.09 5.15
CA VAL A 148 8.25 -1.66 4.01
C VAL A 148 9.00 -1.88 2.72
N MET A 149 8.35 -2.47 1.73
CA MET A 149 8.84 -2.61 0.38
C MET A 149 8.14 -1.58 -0.52
N ASN A 150 8.93 -0.74 -1.19
CA ASN A 150 8.42 0.23 -2.15
C ASN A 150 8.10 -0.43 -3.51
N PRO A 151 7.44 0.29 -4.43
CA PRO A 151 7.13 -0.23 -5.77
C PRO A 151 8.38 -0.62 -6.58
N ALA A 152 9.53 0.00 -6.29
CA ALA A 152 10.81 -0.33 -6.91
C ALA A 152 11.50 -1.60 -6.32
N GLY A 153 10.87 -2.27 -5.34
CA GLY A 153 11.40 -3.49 -4.72
C GLY A 153 12.46 -3.27 -3.65
N ARG A 154 12.72 -2.03 -3.25
CA ARG A 154 13.61 -1.67 -2.13
C ARG A 154 12.88 -1.83 -0.80
N SER A 155 13.47 -2.61 0.10
CA SER A 155 12.99 -2.77 1.48
C SER A 155 13.67 -1.76 2.42
N LEU A 156 12.87 -1.11 3.25
CA LEU A 156 13.30 -0.17 4.28
C LEU A 156 12.80 -0.67 5.65
N PRO A 157 13.69 -0.78 6.66
CA PRO A 157 13.26 -1.17 7.99
C PRO A 157 12.37 -0.08 8.61
N LEU A 158 11.33 -0.50 9.33
CA LEU A 158 10.43 0.38 10.06
C LEU A 158 10.65 0.22 11.56
N ARG A 159 10.55 1.34 12.27
CA ARG A 159 10.56 1.33 13.74
C ARG A 159 9.16 1.01 14.25
N LEU A 160 9.08 0.01 15.13
CA LEU A 160 7.88 -0.32 15.88
C LEU A 160 7.95 0.30 17.28
N ILE A 161 6.82 0.79 17.76
CA ILE A 161 6.65 1.33 19.11
C ILE A 161 5.62 0.45 19.81
N ARG A 162 5.97 -0.08 20.98
CA ARG A 162 5.04 -0.87 21.80
C ARG A 162 3.97 0.05 22.41
N LYS A 163 2.70 -0.30 22.24
CA LYS A 163 1.54 0.41 22.78
C LYS A 163 0.60 -0.59 23.45
N GLY A 164 0.82 -0.79 24.76
CA GLY A 164 0.16 -1.87 25.51
C GLY A 164 0.66 -3.24 25.06
N GLU A 165 -0.28 -4.10 24.67
CA GLU A 165 -0.04 -5.48 24.22
C GLU A 165 0.20 -5.60 22.70
N ALA A 166 0.12 -4.50 21.94
CA ALA A 166 0.36 -4.47 20.49
C ALA A 166 1.53 -3.55 20.12
N PHE A 167 2.04 -3.71 18.89
CA PHE A 167 3.06 -2.85 18.30
C PHE A 167 2.44 -1.95 17.24
N THR A 168 2.66 -0.65 17.34
CA THR A 168 2.28 0.32 16.31
C THR A 168 3.52 0.75 15.53
N GLY A 169 3.43 0.73 14.21
CA GLY A 169 4.46 1.25 13.31
C GLY A 169 3.92 2.35 12.40
N ALA A 170 4.82 3.17 11.88
CA ALA A 170 4.49 4.18 10.89
C ALA A 170 5.43 4.05 9.69
N VAL A 171 4.84 3.97 8.50
CA VAL A 171 5.56 4.14 7.24
C VAL A 171 5.71 5.65 7.02
N PRO A 172 6.96 6.17 6.90
CA PRO A 172 7.18 7.58 6.62
C PRO A 172 6.60 7.97 5.25
N ALA A 173 6.36 9.26 5.07
CA ALA A 173 5.73 9.86 3.88
C ALA A 173 6.18 9.18 2.57
N CYS A 174 5.26 8.40 1.97
CA CYS A 174 5.56 7.63 0.75
C CYS A 174 5.66 8.59 -0.44
N GLY A 175 6.87 8.74 -0.99
CA GLY A 175 7.14 9.68 -2.09
C GLY A 175 6.75 9.18 -3.48
N GLU A 176 6.69 7.86 -3.67
CA GLU A 176 6.42 7.24 -4.97
C GLU A 176 5.00 6.67 -5.03
N PRO A 177 4.21 6.99 -6.09
CA PRO A 177 2.94 6.33 -6.32
C PRO A 177 3.16 4.87 -6.75
N GLY A 178 2.27 3.99 -6.34
CA GLY A 178 2.31 2.56 -6.67
C GLY A 178 1.86 1.66 -5.51
N ASP A 179 2.09 0.36 -5.67
CA ASP A 179 1.78 -0.63 -4.66
C ASP A 179 2.95 -0.82 -3.70
N TRP A 180 2.68 -0.58 -2.42
CA TRP A 180 3.61 -0.76 -1.33
C TRP A 180 3.20 -1.98 -0.50
N LYS A 181 4.17 -2.62 0.15
CA LYS A 181 3.94 -3.78 1.02
C LYS A 181 4.59 -3.58 2.38
N VAL A 182 3.83 -3.70 3.45
CA VAL A 182 4.36 -3.83 4.81
C VAL A 182 4.52 -5.31 5.13
N ILE A 183 5.68 -5.69 5.63
CA ILE A 183 6.04 -7.04 6.04
C ILE A 183 6.41 -6.98 7.52
N VAL A 184 5.78 -7.82 8.34
CA VAL A 184 6.10 -7.99 9.75
C VAL A 184 6.55 -9.42 9.99
N ARG A 185 7.60 -9.60 10.79
CA ARG A 185 8.18 -10.90 11.15
C ARG A 185 8.35 -11.00 12.66
N SER A 186 8.03 -12.16 13.22
CA SER A 186 8.33 -12.51 14.61
C SER A 186 9.67 -13.26 14.68
N GLY A 187 10.68 -12.69 15.34
CA GLY A 187 11.97 -13.36 15.56
C GLY A 187 12.72 -13.91 14.32
N PRO A 188 13.80 -14.71 14.53
CA PRO A 188 14.61 -15.30 13.45
C PRO A 188 13.92 -16.47 12.73
N ASP A 189 12.98 -17.14 13.38
CA ASP A 189 12.39 -18.42 12.95
C ASP A 189 10.86 -18.40 12.85
N ALA A 190 10.20 -17.25 12.92
CA ALA A 190 8.75 -17.21 13.03
C ALA A 190 8.04 -16.30 12.01
N GLU A 191 6.76 -16.64 11.91
CA GLU A 191 5.77 -16.31 10.89
C GLU A 191 5.95 -14.93 10.25
N GLU A 192 5.82 -14.89 8.91
CA GLU A 192 5.79 -13.65 8.15
C GLU A 192 4.34 -13.30 7.82
N GLN A 193 3.92 -12.09 8.18
CA GLN A 193 2.66 -11.52 7.75
C GLN A 193 2.90 -10.29 6.88
N SER A 194 2.16 -10.18 5.77
CA SER A 194 2.30 -9.04 4.87
C SER A 194 0.96 -8.42 4.47
N ALA A 195 0.94 -7.09 4.35
CA ALA A 195 -0.22 -6.33 3.93
C ALA A 195 0.18 -5.34 2.83
N ARG A 196 -0.65 -5.26 1.79
CA ARG A 196 -0.46 -4.33 0.67
C ARG A 196 -1.32 -3.09 0.85
N PHE A 197 -0.78 -1.95 0.44
CA PHE A 197 -1.51 -0.69 0.30
C PHE A 197 -1.06 0.04 -0.95
N THR A 198 -1.95 0.86 -1.51
CA THR A 198 -1.67 1.61 -2.74
C THR A 198 -1.50 3.08 -2.41
N VAL A 199 -0.39 3.65 -2.86
CA VAL A 199 -0.12 5.08 -2.83
C VAL A 199 -0.54 5.66 -4.16
N TYR A 200 -1.55 6.52 -4.17
CA TYR A 200 -2.02 7.18 -5.39
C TYR A 200 -1.53 8.62 -5.42
N ARG A 201 -1.21 9.11 -6.62
CA ARG A 201 -0.99 10.54 -6.83
C ARG A 201 -2.37 11.20 -6.86
N GLN A 202 -2.61 12.10 -5.91
CA GLN A 202 -3.80 12.93 -5.92
C GLN A 202 -3.46 14.22 -6.67
N ASP A 203 -3.88 14.29 -7.92
CA ASP A 203 -3.82 15.54 -8.67
C ASP A 203 -5.03 16.37 -8.23
N LEU A 204 -4.85 17.25 -7.23
CA LEU A 204 -5.91 18.10 -6.68
C LEU A 204 -6.58 18.96 -7.78
N GLU A 205 -5.79 19.36 -8.78
CA GLU A 205 -6.26 20.07 -9.99
C GLU A 205 -7.26 19.24 -10.81
N LEU A 206 -7.09 17.92 -10.89
CA LEU A 206 -7.99 17.02 -11.62
C LEU A 206 -9.19 16.56 -10.77
N ALA A 207 -9.15 16.77 -9.45
CA ALA A 207 -10.27 16.42 -8.58
C ALA A 207 -11.49 17.31 -8.84
N ASN A 208 -11.26 18.58 -9.23
CA ASN A 208 -12.31 19.47 -9.73
C ASN A 208 -11.78 20.30 -10.92
N PRO A 209 -11.91 19.78 -12.15
CA PRO A 209 -11.38 20.44 -13.34
C PRO A 209 -12.22 21.65 -13.80
N ARG A 210 -13.23 22.08 -13.02
CA ARG A 210 -14.10 23.20 -13.40
C ARG A 210 -13.41 24.51 -13.11
N ALA A 211 -13.38 25.40 -14.09
CA ALA A 211 -12.89 26.76 -13.89
C ALA A 211 -13.73 27.47 -12.80
N ASN A 212 -13.05 28.06 -11.82
CA ASN A 212 -13.68 28.86 -10.77
C ASN A 212 -13.73 30.33 -11.19
N GLY A 213 -14.77 30.70 -11.96
CA GLY A 213 -14.91 32.05 -12.51
C GLY A 213 -14.91 33.17 -11.46
N LEU A 214 -15.46 32.90 -10.27
CA LEU A 214 -15.48 33.88 -9.17
C LEU A 214 -14.09 34.14 -8.61
N LEU A 215 -13.28 33.09 -8.41
CA LEU A 215 -11.88 33.24 -8.00
C LEU A 215 -11.07 33.97 -9.09
N MET A 216 -11.29 33.61 -10.35
CA MET A 216 -10.65 34.28 -11.49
C MET A 216 -10.98 35.78 -11.50
N SER A 217 -12.24 36.17 -11.29
CA SER A 217 -12.64 37.58 -11.26
C SER A 217 -12.05 38.34 -10.08
N GLN A 218 -11.96 37.68 -8.92
CA GLN A 218 -11.33 38.26 -7.73
C GLN A 218 -9.84 38.53 -7.97
N ILE A 219 -9.10 37.57 -8.51
CA ILE A 219 -7.68 37.74 -8.83
C ILE A 219 -7.50 38.83 -9.89
N ALA A 220 -8.31 38.81 -10.96
CA ALA A 220 -8.25 39.81 -12.02
C ALA A 220 -8.49 41.23 -11.47
N SER A 221 -9.47 41.39 -10.57
CA SER A 221 -9.77 42.70 -9.96
C SER A 221 -8.64 43.30 -9.12
N ALA A 222 -7.69 42.48 -8.66
CA ALA A 222 -6.49 42.93 -7.95
C ALA A 222 -5.35 43.35 -8.90
N THR A 223 -5.53 43.23 -10.21
CA THR A 223 -4.54 43.54 -11.24
C THR A 223 -5.16 44.41 -12.33
N THR A 224 -4.36 44.95 -13.25
CA THR A 224 -4.84 45.59 -14.48
C THR A 224 -5.36 44.60 -15.53
N GLY A 225 -5.43 43.31 -15.18
CA GLY A 225 -5.86 42.22 -16.06
C GLY A 225 -7.38 42.03 -16.09
N GLY A 226 -7.81 41.02 -16.84
CA GLY A 226 -9.22 40.64 -16.95
C GLY A 226 -9.40 39.13 -16.99
N THR A 227 -10.62 38.65 -16.76
CA THR A 227 -10.99 37.26 -16.94
C THR A 227 -11.51 37.03 -18.36
N ARG A 228 -11.13 35.91 -18.96
CA ARG A 228 -11.63 35.45 -20.26
C ARG A 228 -12.00 33.98 -20.20
N LEU A 229 -12.99 33.60 -20.99
CA LEU A 229 -13.38 32.21 -21.16
C LEU A 229 -12.57 31.54 -22.29
N PRO A 230 -12.44 30.20 -22.31
CA PRO A 230 -11.72 29.49 -23.38
C PRO A 230 -12.25 29.77 -24.79
N GLU A 231 -13.54 30.09 -24.94
CA GLU A 231 -14.15 30.49 -26.21
C GLU A 231 -13.71 31.88 -26.71
N GLU A 232 -13.24 32.76 -25.82
CA GLU A 232 -12.80 34.12 -26.15
C GLU A 232 -11.30 34.17 -26.53
N LEU A 233 -10.62 33.02 -26.55
CA LEU A 233 -9.19 32.89 -26.82
C LEU A 233 -8.75 33.51 -28.17
N PRO A 234 -9.52 33.39 -29.28
CA PRO A 234 -9.16 34.05 -30.53
C PRO A 234 -9.07 35.58 -30.40
N GLY A 235 -10.04 36.19 -29.69
CA GLY A 235 -10.07 37.64 -29.48
C GLY A 235 -8.92 38.15 -28.61
N ILE A 236 -8.29 37.29 -27.79
CA ILE A 236 -7.07 37.65 -27.04
C ILE A 236 -5.91 37.90 -28.00
N PHE A 237 -5.78 37.08 -29.06
CA PHE A 237 -4.70 37.27 -30.04
C PHE A 237 -4.92 38.53 -30.87
N ASP A 238 -6.16 38.86 -31.20
CA ASP A 238 -6.51 40.10 -31.88
C ASP A 238 -6.20 41.32 -30.98
N ASP A 239 -6.65 41.30 -29.72
CA ASP A 239 -6.34 42.34 -28.72
C ASP A 239 -4.83 42.50 -28.51
N LEU A 240 -4.05 41.40 -28.51
CA LEU A 240 -2.60 41.44 -28.34
C LEU A 240 -1.89 41.96 -29.58
N ALA A 241 -2.41 41.68 -30.78
CA ALA A 241 -1.88 42.19 -32.04
C ALA A 241 -2.15 43.68 -32.23
N GLU A 242 -3.30 44.17 -31.74
CA GLU A 242 -3.67 45.58 -31.80
C GLU A 242 -3.03 46.43 -30.71
N ARG A 243 -2.63 45.83 -29.58
CA ARG A 243 -1.89 46.54 -28.53
C ARG A 243 -0.48 46.87 -29.02
N PRO A 244 -0.09 48.16 -29.07
CA PRO A 244 1.30 48.51 -29.36
C PRO A 244 2.18 47.88 -28.28
N ALA A 245 3.30 47.28 -28.68
CA ALA A 245 4.29 46.77 -27.75
C ALA A 245 4.75 47.94 -26.87
N GLU A 246 4.24 48.01 -25.64
CA GLU A 246 4.81 48.85 -24.59
C GLU A 246 6.17 48.23 -24.26
N TYR A 247 7.18 48.60 -25.06
CA TYR A 247 8.55 48.49 -24.63
C TYR A 247 8.66 49.41 -23.42
N ALA A 248 8.49 48.85 -22.23
CA ALA A 248 8.97 49.45 -21.00
C ALA A 248 10.49 49.56 -21.16
N THR A 249 10.91 50.64 -21.80
CA THR A 249 12.32 50.99 -21.96
C THR A 249 12.75 51.35 -20.56
N VAL A 250 13.32 50.37 -19.86
CA VAL A 250 13.96 50.60 -18.57
C VAL A 250 15.22 51.41 -18.89
N GLU A 251 15.08 52.73 -18.96
CA GLU A 251 16.23 53.63 -19.02
C GLU A 251 17.01 53.48 -17.71
N GLN A 252 18.07 52.68 -17.74
CA GLN A 252 19.03 52.60 -16.65
C GLN A 252 19.98 53.78 -16.76
N TRP A 253 19.72 54.81 -15.96
CA TRP A 253 20.63 55.94 -15.79
C TRP A 253 21.79 55.52 -14.89
N SER A 254 22.96 55.23 -15.48
CA SER A 254 24.19 55.03 -14.71
C SER A 254 24.94 56.37 -14.57
N PHE A 255 24.93 56.95 -13.37
CA PHE A 255 25.77 58.13 -13.06
C PHE A 255 27.12 57.67 -12.53
N SER A 256 28.21 58.03 -13.21
CA SER A 256 29.57 57.75 -12.73
C SER A 256 29.96 58.77 -11.66
N ILE A 257 29.98 58.33 -10.40
CA ILE A 257 30.35 59.19 -9.26
C ILE A 257 31.82 59.65 -9.36
N TRP A 258 32.65 58.88 -10.06
CA TRP A 258 34.09 59.11 -10.21
C TRP A 258 34.43 60.13 -11.31
N ASP A 259 33.53 60.31 -12.29
CA ASP A 259 33.75 61.17 -13.46
C ASP A 259 33.29 62.61 -13.18
N ASN A 260 33.87 63.20 -12.13
CA ASN A 260 33.60 64.58 -11.74
C ASN A 260 34.91 65.36 -11.57
N TRP A 261 35.02 66.52 -12.24
CA TRP A 261 36.17 67.41 -12.15
C TRP A 261 36.53 67.80 -10.71
N PHE A 262 35.55 67.85 -9.80
CA PHE A 262 35.80 68.09 -8.38
C PHE A 262 36.64 66.97 -7.73
N LEU A 263 36.38 65.70 -8.05
CA LEU A 263 37.14 64.56 -7.55
C LEU A 263 38.57 64.54 -8.11
N LEU A 264 38.74 64.92 -9.39
CA LEU A 264 40.04 65.11 -10.00
C LEU A 264 40.86 66.19 -9.28
N LEU A 265 40.25 67.35 -8.99
CA LEU A 265 40.90 68.43 -8.27
C LEU A 265 41.22 68.06 -6.82
N LEU A 266 40.34 67.33 -6.14
CA LEU A 266 40.60 66.82 -4.81
C LEU A 266 41.82 65.90 -4.81
N LEU A 267 41.87 64.92 -5.73
CA LEU A 267 42.98 63.98 -5.85
C LEU A 267 44.30 64.72 -6.16
N THR A 268 44.27 65.63 -7.13
CA THR A 268 45.45 66.41 -7.55
C THR A 268 45.91 67.34 -6.42
N GLY A 269 44.97 67.92 -5.69
CA GLY A 269 45.21 68.72 -4.49
C GLY A 269 45.87 67.92 -3.38
N CYS A 270 45.35 66.74 -3.05
CA CYS A 270 45.97 65.84 -2.08
C CYS A 270 47.39 65.43 -2.49
N LEU A 271 47.60 65.08 -3.77
CA LEU A 271 48.91 64.68 -4.27
C LEU A 271 49.92 65.85 -4.26
N SER A 272 49.47 67.04 -4.65
CA SER A 272 50.30 68.25 -4.62
C SER A 272 50.62 68.67 -3.19
N MET A 273 49.66 68.53 -2.27
CA MET A 273 49.83 68.78 -0.84
C MET A 273 50.82 67.79 -0.22
N GLU A 274 50.72 66.50 -0.56
CA GLU A 274 51.70 65.49 -0.13
C GLU A 274 53.09 65.85 -0.63
N TRP A 275 53.23 66.17 -1.91
CA TRP A 275 54.53 66.55 -2.49
C TRP A 275 55.11 67.80 -1.83
N PHE A 276 54.28 68.80 -1.57
CA PHE A 276 54.66 70.01 -0.85
C PHE A 276 55.10 69.72 0.59
N LEU A 277 54.35 68.89 1.32
CA LEU A 277 54.69 68.47 2.69
C LEU A 277 55.98 67.66 2.71
N ARG A 278 56.18 66.72 1.78
CA ARG A 278 57.43 65.95 1.66
C ARG A 278 58.63 66.85 1.41
N LYS A 279 58.50 67.83 0.52
CA LYS A 279 59.55 68.82 0.25
C LYS A 279 59.86 69.69 1.47
N ARG A 280 58.83 70.06 2.24
CA ARG A 280 59.00 70.87 3.46
C ARG A 280 59.58 70.07 4.63
N TRP A 281 59.35 68.76 4.69
CA TRP A 281 59.88 67.87 5.71
C TRP A 281 61.19 67.17 5.32
N GLY A 282 61.76 67.46 4.14
CA GLY A 282 63.09 67.00 3.72
C GLY A 282 63.16 65.51 3.35
N LEU A 283 62.03 64.90 2.98
CA LEU A 283 61.94 63.49 2.56
C LEU A 283 62.23 63.29 1.06
N VAL A 284 62.39 64.38 0.30
CA VAL A 284 62.77 64.45 -1.12
C VAL A 284 63.63 65.68 -1.34
#